data_AF-A0A7C1Z968-F1
#
_entry.id   AF-A0A7C1Z968-F1
#
_cell.length_a   1.000
_cell.length_b   1.000
_cell.length_c   1.000
_cell.angle_alpha   90.00
_cell.angle_beta   90.00
_cell.angle_gamma   90.00
#
_symmetry.space_group_name_H-M   'P 1'
#
loop_
_entity.id
_entity.type
_entity.pdbx_description
1 polymer ?
#
loop_
_entity_poly.entity_id
_entity_poly.type
_entity_poly.pdbx_seq_one_letter_code
_entity_poly.pdbx_strand_id
1 'polypeptide(L)'
;MYIIAENIHVISPKVKKAIAERDAKFFQDLVVRMVDAGANAIDLNIGPQKKHGHEILPWLVEVVEEVVDVPLVFDTTNLAAIEAACETVTKAQPIINSTDARAERLETVPALAKKYNTRLVALTMAEGMIPVSADERVGLALERLIPHMLEIDFPIADLIIDPLVLTVSGCQEYCPECIEAVRTLKYAWDPPPLTN
;
A
#
# COMPACT_ATOMS: atom_id res chain seq x y z
N MET A 1 1.44 17.65 0.75
CA MET A 1 0.67 16.45 0.38
C MET A 1 1.66 15.48 -0.24
N TYR A 2 1.67 14.22 0.21
CA TYR A 2 2.49 13.17 -0.40
C TYR A 2 1.65 12.48 -1.47
N ILE A 3 2.17 12.31 -2.68
CA ILE A 3 1.43 11.83 -3.85
C ILE A 3 1.92 10.44 -4.23
N ILE A 4 1.04 9.44 -4.16
CA ILE A 4 1.29 8.10 -4.70
C ILE A 4 0.53 8.00 -6.03
N ALA A 5 1.24 7.76 -7.14
CA ALA A 5 0.61 7.65 -8.47
C ALA A 5 0.10 6.23 -8.73
N GLU A 6 -1.17 6.09 -9.10
CA GLU A 6 -1.88 4.79 -9.22
C GLU A 6 -2.13 4.30 -10.66
N ASN A 7 -1.53 4.93 -11.68
CA ASN A 7 -1.90 4.60 -13.06
C ASN A 7 -1.36 3.23 -13.56
N ILE A 8 -0.48 2.55 -12.81
CA ILE A 8 -0.11 1.14 -13.04
C ILE A 8 -1.05 0.28 -12.22
N HIS A 9 -2.17 -0.11 -12.83
CA HIS A 9 -3.12 -1.00 -12.20
C HIS A 9 -3.52 -2.14 -13.14
N VAL A 10 -3.42 -3.37 -12.64
CA VAL A 10 -3.72 -4.58 -13.43
C VAL A 10 -5.11 -4.57 -14.05
N ILE A 11 -6.10 -3.80 -13.59
CA ILE A 11 -7.41 -3.76 -14.27
C ILE A 11 -7.34 -3.09 -15.65
N SER A 12 -6.37 -2.20 -15.86
CA SER A 12 -6.15 -1.50 -17.13
C SER A 12 -5.70 -2.48 -18.22
N PRO A 13 -6.42 -2.57 -19.36
CA PRO A 13 -6.04 -3.46 -20.46
C PRO A 13 -4.63 -3.20 -21.00
N LYS A 14 -4.19 -1.92 -21.00
CA LYS A 14 -2.84 -1.55 -21.45
C LYS A 14 -1.77 -2.08 -20.50
N VAL A 15 -1.98 -1.96 -19.19
CA VAL A 15 -1.07 -2.48 -18.15
C VAL A 15 -1.03 -4.00 -18.20
N LYS A 16 -2.18 -4.69 -18.29
CA LYS A 16 -2.21 -6.17 -18.44
C LYS A 16 -1.37 -6.63 -19.62
N LYS A 17 -1.53 -5.98 -20.78
CA LYS A 17 -0.79 -6.30 -21.99
C LYS A 17 0.71 -6.07 -21.79
N ALA A 18 1.09 -4.92 -21.26
CA ALA A 18 2.50 -4.58 -21.02
C ALA A 18 3.18 -5.56 -20.04
N ILE A 19 2.47 -6.00 -18.98
CA ILE A 19 2.98 -7.06 -18.08
C ILE A 19 3.19 -8.36 -18.85
N ALA A 20 2.19 -8.79 -19.63
CA ALA A 20 2.24 -10.06 -20.37
C ALA A 20 3.35 -10.09 -21.42
N GLU A 21 3.65 -8.94 -22.04
CA GLU A 21 4.67 -8.80 -23.08
C GLU A 21 6.05 -8.39 -22.53
N ARG A 22 6.19 -8.20 -21.20
CA ARG A 22 7.39 -7.64 -20.56
C ARG A 22 7.86 -6.34 -21.23
N ASP A 23 6.91 -5.45 -21.55
CA ASP A 23 7.18 -4.17 -22.22
C ASP A 23 7.77 -3.15 -21.24
N ALA A 24 9.09 -3.22 -21.05
CA ALA A 24 9.82 -2.32 -20.15
C ALA A 24 9.66 -0.85 -20.53
N LYS A 25 9.67 -0.54 -21.83
CA LYS A 25 9.60 0.83 -22.32
C LYS A 25 8.27 1.50 -21.99
N PHE A 26 7.17 0.75 -22.09
CA PHE A 26 5.86 1.23 -21.65
C PHE A 26 5.86 1.70 -20.19
N PHE A 27 6.42 0.90 -19.28
CA PHE A 27 6.47 1.24 -17.85
C PHE A 27 7.40 2.42 -17.60
N GLN A 28 8.60 2.41 -18.19
CA GLN A 28 9.56 3.50 -18.06
C GLN A 28 8.99 4.85 -18.50
N ASP A 29 8.36 4.90 -19.67
CA ASP A 29 7.74 6.14 -20.17
C ASP A 29 6.54 6.58 -19.31
N LEU A 30 5.82 5.64 -18.70
CA LEU A 30 4.70 5.93 -17.82
C LEU A 30 5.17 6.51 -16.47
N VAL A 31 6.16 5.89 -15.82
CA VAL A 31 6.64 6.33 -14.50
C VAL A 31 7.39 7.65 -14.56
N VAL A 32 8.16 7.93 -15.63
CA VAL A 32 8.78 9.25 -15.84
C VAL A 32 7.70 10.33 -15.89
N ARG A 33 6.61 10.11 -16.65
CA ARG A 33 5.49 11.06 -16.70
C ARG A 33 4.78 11.25 -15.35
N MET A 34 4.69 10.20 -14.54
CA MET A 34 4.11 10.31 -13.19
C MET A 34 4.98 11.18 -12.27
N VAL A 35 6.29 10.96 -12.29
CA VAL A 35 7.25 11.76 -11.50
C VAL A 35 7.28 13.20 -12.00
N ASP A 36 7.31 13.43 -13.30
CA ASP A 36 7.22 14.78 -13.90
C ASP A 36 5.91 15.50 -13.54
N ALA A 37 4.82 14.74 -13.31
CA ALA A 37 3.54 15.25 -12.84
C ALA A 37 3.48 15.47 -11.31
N GLY A 38 4.56 15.18 -10.58
CA GLY A 38 4.69 15.45 -9.14
C GLY A 38 4.50 14.24 -8.22
N ALA A 39 4.51 13.01 -8.74
CA ALA A 39 4.43 11.81 -7.90
C ALA A 39 5.64 11.71 -6.94
N ASN A 40 5.35 11.44 -5.66
CA ASN A 40 6.37 11.15 -4.64
C ASN A 40 6.64 9.65 -4.49
N ALA A 41 5.74 8.79 -4.96
CA ALA A 41 5.92 7.35 -5.07
C ALA A 41 5.07 6.78 -6.22
N ILE A 42 5.42 5.59 -6.70
CA ILE A 42 4.73 4.91 -7.80
C ILE A 42 4.10 3.63 -7.27
N ASP A 43 2.78 3.50 -7.44
CA ASP A 43 2.07 2.27 -7.13
C ASP A 43 2.19 1.24 -8.24
N LEU A 44 2.54 0.00 -7.86
CA LEU A 44 2.75 -1.13 -8.75
C LEU A 44 1.69 -2.20 -8.52
N ASN A 45 0.44 -1.88 -8.84
CA ASN A 45 -0.66 -2.83 -8.70
C ASN A 45 -0.64 -3.90 -9.78
N ILE A 46 -0.18 -5.10 -9.39
CA ILE A 46 -0.18 -6.30 -10.24
C ILE A 46 -1.40 -7.20 -10.01
N GLY A 47 -2.22 -6.90 -8.99
CA GLY A 47 -3.27 -7.77 -8.49
C GLY A 47 -2.72 -9.06 -7.85
N PRO A 48 -3.56 -10.10 -7.65
CA PRO A 48 -3.14 -11.27 -6.87
C PRO A 48 -2.03 -12.13 -7.50
N GLN A 49 -1.91 -12.13 -8.85
CA GLN A 49 -0.91 -12.89 -9.64
C GLN A 49 -0.37 -14.16 -8.95
N LYS A 50 -1.27 -15.09 -8.58
CA LYS A 50 -0.93 -16.20 -7.66
C LYS A 50 0.25 -17.06 -8.11
N LYS A 51 0.45 -17.19 -9.42
CA LYS A 51 1.53 -18.01 -10.00
C LYS A 51 2.79 -17.20 -10.31
N HIS A 52 2.63 -16.06 -10.99
CA HIS A 52 3.76 -15.34 -11.58
C HIS A 52 4.12 -14.05 -10.83
N GLY A 53 3.40 -13.70 -9.75
CA GLY A 53 3.61 -12.45 -9.02
C GLY A 53 5.05 -12.26 -8.53
N HIS A 54 5.67 -13.35 -8.06
CA HIS A 54 7.08 -13.39 -7.61
C HIS A 54 8.11 -13.19 -8.72
N GLU A 55 7.71 -13.24 -10.00
CA GLU A 55 8.55 -12.88 -11.14
C GLU A 55 8.11 -11.54 -11.77
N ILE A 56 6.85 -11.14 -11.58
CA ILE A 56 6.30 -9.92 -12.18
C ILE A 56 6.72 -8.70 -11.39
N LEU A 57 6.54 -8.71 -10.07
CA LEU A 57 6.80 -7.54 -9.23
C LEU A 57 8.30 -7.19 -9.17
N PRO A 58 9.24 -8.14 -8.98
CA PRO A 58 10.68 -7.83 -9.05
C PRO A 58 11.11 -7.23 -10.38
N TRP A 59 10.65 -7.79 -11.50
CA TRP A 59 10.95 -7.25 -12.83
C TRP A 59 10.42 -5.81 -12.99
N LEU A 60 9.21 -5.52 -12.48
CA LEU A 60 8.70 -4.14 -12.50
C LEU A 60 9.57 -3.21 -11.66
N VAL A 61 10.07 -3.66 -10.50
CA VAL A 61 11.01 -2.89 -9.67
C VAL A 61 12.26 -2.55 -10.47
N GLU A 62 12.93 -3.54 -11.08
CA GLU A 62 14.13 -3.32 -11.90
C GLU A 62 13.88 -2.31 -13.01
N VAL A 63 12.81 -2.51 -13.79
CA VAL A 63 12.46 -1.66 -14.94
C VAL A 63 12.17 -0.22 -14.53
N VAL A 64 11.44 -0.03 -13.42
CA VAL A 64 11.06 1.31 -12.95
C VAL A 64 12.24 2.02 -12.31
N GLU A 65 13.03 1.31 -11.48
CA GLU A 65 14.24 1.87 -10.89
C GLU A 65 15.27 2.26 -11.96
N GLU A 66 15.28 1.71 -13.17
CA GLU A 66 16.20 2.21 -14.23
C GLU A 66 16.00 3.70 -14.56
N VAL A 67 14.81 4.26 -14.36
CA VAL A 67 14.46 5.60 -14.86
C VAL A 67 13.98 6.60 -13.80
N VAL A 68 13.65 6.13 -12.59
CA VAL A 68 13.24 7.00 -11.47
C VAL A 68 13.88 6.56 -10.15
N ASP A 69 13.92 7.47 -9.17
CA ASP A 69 14.49 7.23 -7.84
C ASP A 69 13.45 7.33 -6.71
N VAL A 70 12.17 7.51 -7.04
CA VAL A 70 11.09 7.63 -6.05
C VAL A 70 10.74 6.25 -5.44
N PRO A 71 10.28 6.20 -4.18
CA PRO A 71 9.75 4.97 -3.58
C PRO A 71 8.71 4.24 -4.44
N LEU A 72 8.75 2.92 -4.38
CA LEU A 72 7.78 2.04 -5.04
C LEU A 72 6.78 1.48 -4.02
N VAL A 73 5.51 1.43 -4.40
CA VAL A 73 4.42 0.90 -3.58
C VAL A 73 4.01 -0.46 -4.13
N PHE A 74 4.17 -1.50 -3.31
CA PHE A 74 3.85 -2.88 -3.66
C PHE A 74 2.38 -3.17 -3.37
N ASP A 75 1.53 -2.96 -4.37
CA ASP A 75 0.09 -3.19 -4.30
C ASP A 75 -0.28 -4.59 -4.82
N THR A 76 -0.23 -5.54 -3.89
CA THR A 76 -0.69 -6.91 -4.11
C THR A 76 -0.98 -7.63 -2.80
N THR A 77 -1.90 -8.60 -2.84
CA THR A 77 -2.13 -9.50 -1.71
C THR A 77 -1.13 -10.66 -1.67
N ASN A 78 -0.31 -10.85 -2.72
CA ASN A 78 0.63 -11.96 -2.81
C ASN A 78 1.91 -11.70 -2.02
N LEU A 79 2.02 -12.30 -0.82
CA LEU A 79 3.16 -12.08 0.08
C LEU A 79 4.50 -12.50 -0.54
N ALA A 80 4.54 -13.59 -1.31
CA ALA A 80 5.76 -14.03 -1.99
C ALA A 80 6.22 -13.05 -3.08
N ALA A 81 5.28 -12.35 -3.74
CA ALA A 81 5.61 -11.30 -4.68
C ALA A 81 6.21 -10.08 -4.00
N ILE A 82 5.64 -9.68 -2.86
CA ILE A 82 6.13 -8.57 -2.03
C ILE A 82 7.54 -8.88 -1.54
N GLU A 83 7.78 -10.07 -0.99
CA GLU A 83 9.10 -10.48 -0.49
C GLU A 83 10.16 -10.44 -1.59
N ALA A 84 9.88 -11.05 -2.75
CA ALA A 84 10.81 -11.04 -3.88
C ALA A 84 11.10 -9.61 -4.38
N ALA A 85 10.09 -8.73 -4.39
CA ALA A 85 10.26 -7.35 -4.81
C ALA A 85 11.10 -6.55 -3.81
N CYS A 86 10.89 -6.75 -2.50
CA CYS A 86 11.71 -6.14 -1.46
C CYS A 86 13.19 -6.52 -1.59
N GLU A 87 13.52 -7.75 -2.02
CA GLU A 87 14.91 -8.18 -2.28
C GLU A 87 15.56 -7.47 -3.47
N THR A 88 14.75 -6.90 -4.37
CA THR A 88 15.20 -6.33 -5.64
C THR A 88 15.36 -4.80 -5.57
N VAL A 89 14.72 -4.14 -4.61
CA VAL A 89 14.79 -2.68 -4.43
C VAL A 89 16.22 -2.24 -4.10
N THR A 90 16.70 -1.21 -4.80
CA THR A 90 18.06 -0.67 -4.60
C THR A 90 18.09 0.82 -4.30
N LYS A 91 17.01 1.56 -4.57
CA LYS A 91 17.05 3.03 -4.56
C LYS A 91 16.47 3.69 -3.33
N ALA A 92 15.21 3.40 -3.01
CA ALA A 92 14.47 4.09 -1.97
C ALA A 92 13.67 3.11 -1.11
N GLN A 93 13.39 3.50 0.13
CA GLN A 93 12.59 2.70 1.06
C GLN A 93 11.21 2.39 0.44
N PRO A 94 10.86 1.12 0.17
CA PRO A 94 9.60 0.79 -0.48
C PRO A 94 8.43 0.88 0.51
N ILE A 95 7.21 0.89 -0.04
CA ILE A 95 5.96 0.91 0.73
C ILE A 95 5.19 -0.36 0.41
N ILE A 96 4.76 -1.12 1.41
CA ILE A 96 3.86 -2.27 1.21
C ILE A 96 2.42 -1.79 1.29
N ASN A 97 1.61 -2.11 0.27
CA ASN A 97 0.18 -1.86 0.21
C ASN A 97 -0.58 -3.19 0.02
N SER A 98 -1.12 -3.81 1.05
CA SER A 98 -1.25 -3.35 2.45
C SER A 98 -1.38 -4.55 3.40
N THR A 99 -1.45 -4.25 4.70
CA THR A 99 -1.98 -5.14 5.75
C THR A 99 -3.35 -4.67 6.24
N ASP A 100 -4.00 -5.45 7.09
CA ASP A 100 -5.26 -5.14 7.76
C ASP A 100 -5.37 -5.95 9.07
N ALA A 101 -6.48 -5.81 9.80
CA ALA A 101 -6.67 -6.45 11.10
C ALA A 101 -7.17 -7.91 11.03
N ARG A 102 -7.11 -8.59 9.88
CA ARG A 102 -7.34 -10.04 9.82
C ARG A 102 -6.12 -10.78 10.36
N ALA A 103 -6.33 -11.81 11.16
CA ALA A 103 -5.26 -12.41 11.99
C ALA A 103 -4.04 -12.84 11.17
N GLU A 104 -4.22 -13.61 10.09
CA GLU A 104 -3.12 -14.07 9.24
C GLU A 104 -2.38 -12.91 8.56
N ARG A 105 -3.12 -11.91 8.07
CA ARG A 105 -2.53 -10.77 7.36
C ARG A 105 -1.75 -9.86 8.32
N LEU A 106 -2.32 -9.62 9.50
CA LEU A 106 -1.71 -8.82 10.55
C LEU A 106 -0.44 -9.47 11.10
N GLU A 107 -0.38 -10.80 11.18
CA GLU A 107 0.83 -11.51 11.63
C GLU A 107 1.95 -11.49 10.57
N THR A 108 1.59 -11.71 9.30
CA THR A 108 2.58 -12.01 8.25
C THR A 108 3.16 -10.78 7.55
N VAL A 109 2.33 -9.81 7.18
CA VAL A 109 2.78 -8.65 6.39
C VAL A 109 3.66 -7.69 7.20
N PRO A 110 3.32 -7.31 8.44
CA PRO A 110 4.15 -6.41 9.24
C PRO A 110 5.52 -7.02 9.58
N ALA A 111 5.58 -8.33 9.83
CA ALA A 111 6.84 -9.04 10.01
C ALA A 111 7.74 -8.94 8.77
N LEU A 112 7.15 -9.10 7.57
CA LEU A 112 7.86 -8.92 6.30
C LEU A 112 8.30 -7.45 6.11
N ALA A 113 7.41 -6.50 6.39
CA ALA A 113 7.69 -5.07 6.32
C ALA A 113 8.88 -4.69 7.21
N LYS A 114 8.91 -5.19 8.45
CA LYS A 114 10.04 -5.00 9.37
C LYS A 114 11.32 -5.63 8.82
N LYS A 115 11.26 -6.87 8.32
CA LYS A 115 12.42 -7.60 7.78
C LYS A 115 13.13 -6.81 6.67
N TYR A 116 12.39 -6.13 5.81
CA TYR A 116 12.91 -5.38 4.67
C TYR A 116 12.91 -3.86 4.87
N ASN A 117 12.69 -3.38 6.09
CA ASN A 117 12.67 -1.94 6.42
C ASN A 117 11.73 -1.13 5.51
N THR A 118 10.50 -1.59 5.32
CA THR A 118 9.51 -0.93 4.44
C THR A 118 8.58 -0.02 5.23
N ARG A 119 8.03 1.01 4.57
CA ARG A 119 6.80 1.64 5.05
C ARG A 119 5.62 0.69 4.83
N LEU A 120 4.55 0.84 5.59
CA LEU A 120 3.42 -0.07 5.56
C LEU A 120 2.09 0.68 5.61
N VAL A 121 1.25 0.44 4.61
CA VAL A 121 -0.17 0.83 4.65
C VAL A 121 -0.97 -0.23 5.41
N ALA A 122 -1.74 0.20 6.40
CA ALA A 122 -2.59 -0.65 7.23
C ALA A 122 -4.05 -0.18 7.15
N LEU A 123 -4.90 -1.01 6.55
CA LEU A 123 -6.31 -0.71 6.34
C LEU A 123 -7.11 -0.91 7.64
N THR A 124 -8.02 0.01 7.97
CA THR A 124 -8.97 -0.15 9.10
C THR A 124 -10.11 -1.10 8.75
N MET A 125 -9.76 -2.36 8.50
CA MET A 125 -10.66 -3.46 8.16
C MET A 125 -10.27 -4.69 8.96
N ALA A 126 -11.26 -5.50 9.30
CA ALA A 126 -11.09 -6.80 9.95
C ALA A 126 -11.88 -7.87 9.19
N GLU A 127 -12.11 -9.03 9.81
CA GLU A 127 -13.04 -10.02 9.28
C GLU A 127 -14.47 -9.44 9.22
N GLY A 128 -15.21 -9.80 8.18
CA GLY A 128 -16.59 -9.36 7.98
C GLY A 128 -16.72 -8.09 7.13
N MET A 129 -17.68 -7.23 7.50
CA MET A 129 -18.00 -6.02 6.76
C MET A 129 -17.04 -4.89 7.12
N ILE A 130 -16.78 -4.00 6.16
CA ILE A 130 -16.02 -2.77 6.40
C ILE A 130 -16.82 -1.90 7.40
N PRO A 131 -16.19 -1.41 8.47
CA PRO A 131 -16.87 -0.54 9.43
C PRO A 131 -17.43 0.71 8.75
N VAL A 132 -18.64 1.11 9.13
CA VAL A 132 -19.23 2.35 8.62
C VAL A 132 -18.60 3.53 9.36
N SER A 133 -18.71 3.51 10.70
CA SER A 133 -18.44 4.65 11.56
C SER A 133 -16.95 4.97 11.73
N ALA A 134 -16.65 6.25 11.97
CA ALA A 134 -15.32 6.73 12.26
C ALA A 134 -14.74 6.07 13.52
N ASP A 135 -15.55 5.95 14.57
CA ASP A 135 -15.15 5.39 15.85
C ASP A 135 -14.70 3.92 15.71
N GLU A 136 -15.42 3.11 14.94
CA GLU A 136 -15.02 1.71 14.71
C GLU A 136 -13.73 1.61 13.90
N ARG A 137 -13.55 2.46 12.88
CA ARG A 137 -12.30 2.51 12.08
C ARG A 137 -11.10 2.93 12.93
N VAL A 138 -11.27 3.97 13.74
CA VAL A 138 -10.25 4.45 14.68
C VAL A 138 -9.96 3.37 15.73
N GLY A 139 -10.99 2.72 16.27
CA GLY A 139 -10.86 1.61 17.21
C GLY A 139 -9.99 0.48 16.65
N LEU A 140 -10.21 0.06 15.39
CA LEU A 140 -9.34 -0.94 14.75
C LEU A 140 -7.88 -0.51 14.69
N ALA A 141 -7.61 0.77 14.39
CA ALA A 141 -6.25 1.29 14.35
C ALA A 141 -5.59 1.27 15.75
N LEU A 142 -6.30 1.76 16.77
CA LEU A 142 -5.76 1.92 18.13
C LEU A 142 -5.68 0.63 18.92
N GLU A 143 -6.61 -0.30 18.69
CA GLU A 143 -6.74 -1.53 19.50
C GLU A 143 -6.06 -2.73 18.85
N ARG A 144 -5.80 -2.68 17.53
CA ARG A 144 -5.27 -3.84 16.79
C ARG A 144 -4.05 -3.53 15.95
N LEU A 145 -4.14 -2.54 15.05
CA LEU A 145 -3.06 -2.27 14.09
C LEU A 145 -1.82 -1.70 14.79
N ILE A 146 -1.95 -0.56 15.49
CA ILE A 146 -0.83 0.11 16.16
C ILE A 146 -0.24 -0.78 17.27
N PRO A 147 -1.02 -1.40 18.16
CA PRO A 147 -0.47 -2.29 19.18
C PRO A 147 0.36 -3.43 18.58
N HIS A 148 -0.11 -4.05 17.51
CA HIS A 148 0.67 -5.10 16.85
C HIS A 148 2.00 -4.59 16.29
N MET A 149 2.02 -3.40 15.69
CA MET A 149 3.29 -2.78 15.23
C MET A 149 4.26 -2.57 16.39
N LEU A 150 3.77 -2.16 17.56
CA LEU A 150 4.60 -1.97 18.75
C LEU A 150 5.12 -3.30 19.30
N GLU A 151 4.29 -4.35 19.34
CA GLU A 151 4.68 -5.70 19.80
C GLU A 151 5.86 -6.26 19.00
N ILE A 152 5.92 -5.95 17.70
CA ILE A 152 6.99 -6.38 16.82
C ILE A 152 8.07 -5.31 16.63
N ASP A 153 8.13 -4.24 17.41
CA ASP A 153 9.06 -3.11 17.25
C ASP A 153 9.10 -2.52 15.82
N PHE A 154 7.96 -2.44 15.13
CA PHE A 154 7.85 -1.76 13.85
C PHE A 154 7.76 -0.23 14.06
N PRO A 155 8.53 0.59 13.32
CA PRO A 155 8.51 2.05 13.51
C PRO A 155 7.15 2.66 13.16
N ILE A 156 6.50 3.31 14.14
CA ILE A 156 5.20 3.97 13.89
C ILE A 156 5.30 5.10 12.85
N ALA A 157 6.49 5.72 12.70
CA ALA A 157 6.74 6.71 11.65
C ALA A 157 6.62 6.13 10.22
N ASP A 158 6.78 4.82 10.07
CA ASP A 158 6.68 4.09 8.80
C ASP A 158 5.28 3.48 8.58
N LEU A 159 4.39 3.58 9.58
CA LEU A 159 3.01 3.12 9.50
C LEU A 159 2.10 4.20 8.92
N ILE A 160 1.30 3.83 7.92
CA ILE A 160 0.30 4.66 7.27
C ILE A 160 -1.07 4.01 7.50
N ILE A 161 -1.93 4.63 8.29
CA ILE A 161 -3.30 4.13 8.50
C ILE A 161 -4.19 4.58 7.35
N ASP A 162 -4.84 3.62 6.71
CA ASP A 162 -5.83 3.88 5.66
C ASP A 162 -7.23 3.60 6.21
N PRO A 163 -8.05 4.63 6.45
CA PRO A 163 -9.38 4.45 6.98
C PRO A 163 -10.37 3.93 5.94
N LEU A 164 -9.96 3.52 4.73
CA LEU A 164 -10.77 2.91 3.67
C LEU A 164 -11.97 3.75 3.21
N VAL A 165 -11.70 4.67 2.29
CA VAL A 165 -12.76 5.32 1.53
C VAL A 165 -13.44 4.33 0.58
N LEU A 166 -14.76 4.44 0.43
CA LEU A 166 -15.55 3.63 -0.51
C LEU A 166 -16.16 4.51 -1.61
N THR A 167 -16.64 3.86 -2.67
CA THR A 167 -17.39 4.54 -3.73
C THR A 167 -18.61 5.25 -3.17
N VAL A 168 -18.86 6.48 -3.61
CA VAL A 168 -20.03 7.25 -3.15
C VAL A 168 -21.33 6.54 -3.55
N SER A 169 -21.38 5.95 -4.74
CA SER A 169 -22.60 5.32 -5.26
C SER A 169 -22.92 4.04 -4.48
N GLY A 170 -23.91 4.13 -3.59
CA GLY A 170 -24.37 2.99 -2.78
C GLY A 170 -23.67 2.85 -1.43
N CYS A 171 -22.67 3.70 -1.13
CA CYS A 171 -21.98 3.74 0.17
C CYS A 171 -21.82 5.19 0.66
N GLN A 172 -22.78 6.07 0.37
CA GLN A 172 -22.73 7.51 0.70
C GLN A 172 -22.47 7.76 2.20
N GLU A 173 -23.00 6.89 3.07
CA GLU A 173 -22.84 6.99 4.52
C GLU A 173 -21.39 6.79 4.99
N TYR A 174 -20.55 6.09 4.23
CA TYR A 174 -19.16 5.80 4.61
C TYR A 174 -18.24 7.02 4.38
N CYS A 175 -18.58 7.89 3.45
CA CYS A 175 -17.73 9.03 3.06
C CYS A 175 -17.48 10.04 4.20
N PRO A 176 -18.50 10.58 4.89
CA PRO A 176 -18.26 11.50 6.01
C PRO A 176 -17.50 10.82 7.15
N GLU A 177 -17.82 9.56 7.45
CA GLU A 177 -17.15 8.79 8.50
C GLU A 177 -15.68 8.54 8.21
N CYS A 178 -15.31 8.30 6.94
CA CYS A 178 -13.92 8.20 6.53
C CYS A 178 -13.15 9.51 6.79
N ILE A 179 -13.75 10.66 6.49
CA ILE A 179 -13.15 11.99 6.74
C ILE A 179 -12.96 12.21 8.24
N GLU A 180 -13.98 11.87 9.04
CA GLU A 180 -13.91 11.99 10.50
C GLU A 180 -12.88 11.03 11.11
N ALA A 181 -12.72 9.82 10.57
CA ALA A 181 -11.66 8.90 10.96
C ALA A 181 -10.26 9.48 10.69
N VAL A 182 -10.01 10.03 9.49
CA VAL A 182 -8.75 10.71 9.16
C VAL A 182 -8.48 11.84 10.16
N ARG A 183 -9.49 12.68 10.45
CA ARG A 183 -9.36 13.80 11.38
C ARG A 183 -9.03 13.32 12.80
N THR A 184 -9.67 12.26 13.25
CA THR A 184 -9.52 11.72 14.61
C THR A 184 -8.17 11.05 14.80
N LEU A 185 -7.71 10.27 13.81
CA LEU A 185 -6.40 9.59 13.84
C LEU A 185 -5.23 10.55 14.06
N LYS A 186 -5.33 11.82 13.65
CA LYS A 186 -4.29 12.84 13.89
C LYS A 186 -4.05 13.22 15.35
N TYR A 187 -4.99 12.90 16.24
CA TYR A 187 -4.92 13.23 17.66
C TYR A 187 -5.13 12.01 18.57
N ALA A 188 -5.45 10.86 17.98
CA ALA A 188 -5.76 9.63 18.69
C ALA A 188 -4.52 8.88 19.22
N TRP A 189 -3.32 9.23 18.75
CA TRP A 189 -2.06 8.60 19.15
C TRP A 189 -0.89 9.60 19.10
N ASP A 190 0.16 9.36 19.89
CA ASP A 190 1.39 10.17 19.92
C ASP A 190 2.63 9.28 19.72
N PRO A 191 3.48 9.54 18.70
CA PRO A 191 3.30 10.55 17.64
C PRO A 191 2.10 10.23 16.75
N PRO A 192 1.46 11.25 16.12
CA PRO A 192 0.35 11.02 15.22
C PRO A 192 0.73 10.08 14.06
N PRO A 193 -0.04 9.03 13.76
CA PRO A 193 0.23 8.17 12.63
C PRO A 193 0.07 8.93 11.32
N LEU A 194 0.80 8.48 10.30
CA LEU A 194 0.50 8.89 8.93
C LEU A 194 -0.87 8.34 8.55
N THR A 195 -1.58 9.09 7.71
CA THR A 195 -2.89 8.65 7.18
C THR A 195 -2.89 8.81 5.68
N ASN A 196 -3.48 7.84 4.98
CA ASN A 196 -3.84 7.97 3.57
C ASN A 196 -5.07 8.86 3.41
#